data_AF-A0A182SDL4-F1
#
_entry.id   AF-A0A182SDL4-F1
#
_cell.length_a   1.000
_cell.length_b   1.000
_cell.length_c   1.000
_cell.angle_alpha   90.00
_cell.angle_beta   90.00
_cell.angle_gamma   90.00
#
_symmetry.space_group_name_H-M   'P 1'
#
loop_
_entity.id
_entity.type
_entity.pdbx_description
1 polymer ?
#
loop_
_entity_poly.entity_id
_entity_poly.type
_entity_poly.pdbx_seq_one_letter_code
_entity_poly.pdbx_strand_id
1 'polypeptide(L)'
;MGGLDDEFLQLRFPDDRRMDDVRTFLNSSQRIQINMPQPPNVPDHEFLEEQERRLYMLCLRTMALPIGRGMLTVSSNRPSETQTVPVPRLCLSGRDVVRGTTIEIQQIEVPAHMNLWPAFHNGVAAGLRICPDTPHLTSTWITNNRQGPRSSGGMLPPGTDTSTEHGGFLMALGLTGHLRKLSIYSIFDYMVRSDEMVRLGLLLGLSAAYRGTGDLATTRLLAVHVEALLPPTSVELDVSQNLQVAALLGVGLLYQGTAKRHMVEILLQEIGRPPGPEMENYVERESYSLTAGLALGLVTLGLGDSSSALHDLAIPDTLYYYMNGGNRRIMVGAQKEKYRLPSFQIKEGPAVNLDVTAPGATLALGLMYFATGNEAISRLLEPPTTIYILQFVRPDLLQLRIIARHLIHWDRIEATATWVEQQIPELLRQNISPLEEEDASMDEQTGDDPVQHGGSAAATTHESNLSKVDQVLYSQAYCSVMCGSAIAIGLRFAGTADPAAIKTLDHYLLYFIEQGNRLNKSAPEAPSKFARSVGRQVIENCSMVLLLSLSLVLAGTGDIRVLRAVRMLRSRIGVLQVTYGSHMAIHMALGFLFLG
;
A
#
# COMPACT_ATOMS: atom_id res chain seq x y z
N MET A 1 24.06 -4.56 -6.79
CA MET A 1 23.65 -3.16 -7.01
C MET A 1 24.85 -2.39 -7.56
N GLY A 2 25.33 -2.74 -8.76
CA GLY A 2 26.42 -2.02 -9.41
C GLY A 2 25.91 -0.80 -10.17
N GLY A 3 26.75 0.20 -10.39
CA GLY A 3 26.41 1.42 -11.15
C GLY A 3 25.85 2.57 -10.33
N LEU A 4 26.05 2.57 -9.01
CA LEU A 4 25.90 3.78 -8.20
C LEU A 4 27.25 4.51 -8.16
N ASP A 5 27.22 5.84 -8.11
CA ASP A 5 28.42 6.66 -7.97
C ASP A 5 28.95 6.59 -6.54
N ASP A 6 29.89 5.66 -6.31
CA ASP A 6 30.49 5.43 -4.99
C ASP A 6 31.28 6.65 -4.49
N GLU A 7 31.89 7.44 -5.38
CA GLU A 7 32.63 8.64 -4.99
C GLU A 7 31.66 9.71 -4.46
N PHE A 8 30.55 9.95 -5.17
CA PHE A 8 29.51 10.86 -4.70
C PHE A 8 28.88 10.40 -3.39
N LEU A 9 28.61 9.10 -3.25
CA LEU A 9 28.04 8.55 -2.01
C LEU A 9 28.98 8.68 -0.82
N GLN A 10 30.30 8.53 -1.01
CA GLN A 10 31.30 8.75 0.02
C GLN A 10 31.38 10.22 0.44
N LEU A 11 31.23 11.17 -0.51
CA LEU A 11 31.16 12.59 -0.19
C LEU A 11 29.91 12.95 0.61
N ARG A 12 28.79 12.30 0.30
CA ARG A 12 27.50 12.54 0.96
C ARG A 12 27.45 11.96 2.38
N PHE A 13 28.06 10.79 2.58
CA PHE A 13 28.10 10.09 3.86
C PHE A 13 29.56 9.76 4.25
N PRO A 14 30.36 10.77 4.65
CA PRO A 14 31.79 10.57 4.91
C PRO A 14 32.07 9.84 6.23
N ASP A 15 31.22 10.05 7.24
CA ASP A 15 31.48 9.61 8.62
C ASP A 15 31.04 8.17 8.91
N ASP A 16 30.27 7.54 8.02
CA ASP A 16 29.76 6.19 8.23
C ASP A 16 29.66 5.36 6.95
N ARG A 17 29.44 4.05 7.14
CA ARG A 17 29.25 3.08 6.05
C ARG A 17 27.80 2.70 5.87
N ARG A 18 26.87 3.66 6.03
CA ARG A 18 25.43 3.37 5.95
C ARG A 18 25.03 2.72 4.61
N MET A 19 25.71 3.07 3.51
CA MET A 19 25.44 2.50 2.19
C MET A 19 25.78 1.01 2.10
N ASP A 20 26.79 0.51 2.83
CA ASP A 20 27.12 -0.91 2.86
C ASP A 20 26.03 -1.70 3.58
N ASP A 21 25.51 -1.15 4.68
CA ASP A 21 24.37 -1.71 5.41
C ASP A 21 23.12 -1.75 4.53
N VAL A 22 22.80 -0.65 3.83
CA VAL A 22 21.64 -0.55 2.93
C VAL A 22 21.74 -1.54 1.78
N ARG A 23 22.92 -1.65 1.15
CA ARG A 23 23.20 -2.64 0.09
C ARG A 23 23.01 -4.06 0.60
N THR A 24 23.43 -4.34 1.83
CA THR A 24 23.24 -5.64 2.46
C THR A 24 21.77 -5.89 2.78
N PHE A 25 21.04 -4.89 3.26
CA PHE A 25 19.63 -5.02 3.63
C PHE A 25 18.72 -5.30 2.44
N LEU A 26 19.00 -4.67 1.29
CA LEU A 26 18.21 -4.79 0.05
C LEU A 26 18.76 -5.82 -0.95
N ASN A 27 19.77 -6.61 -0.55
CA ASN A 27 20.28 -7.69 -1.40
C ASN A 27 19.29 -8.86 -1.42
N SER A 28 18.79 -9.16 -2.62
CA SER A 28 17.83 -10.24 -2.85
C SER A 28 18.39 -11.39 -3.70
N SER A 29 19.67 -11.33 -4.10
CA SER A 29 20.28 -12.28 -5.04
C SER A 29 21.18 -13.33 -4.39
N GLN A 30 21.66 -13.07 -3.19
CA GLN A 30 22.42 -14.04 -2.41
C GLN A 30 21.48 -14.98 -1.65
N ARG A 31 21.95 -16.21 -1.41
CA ARG A 31 21.24 -17.19 -0.58
C ARG A 31 21.10 -16.68 0.85
N ILE A 32 19.95 -16.97 1.44
CA ILE A 32 19.62 -16.54 2.79
C ILE A 32 20.40 -17.40 3.79
N GLN A 33 21.20 -16.78 4.65
CA GLN A 33 21.93 -17.51 5.68
C GLN A 33 20.99 -17.89 6.83
N ILE A 34 20.91 -19.18 7.14
CA ILE A 34 20.13 -19.72 8.27
C ILE A 34 21.11 -20.20 9.32
N ASN A 35 21.10 -19.55 10.48
CA ASN A 35 21.88 -19.94 11.64
C ASN A 35 20.93 -20.46 12.72
N MET A 36 20.70 -21.77 12.71
CA MET A 36 19.91 -22.46 13.74
C MET A 36 20.71 -23.66 14.23
N PRO A 37 21.09 -23.71 15.52
CA PRO A 37 21.72 -24.91 16.08
C PRO A 37 20.67 -26.01 16.23
N GLN A 38 21.02 -27.24 15.87
CA GLN A 38 20.15 -28.39 16.09
C GLN A 38 20.13 -28.76 17.58
N PRO A 39 18.96 -28.79 18.24
CA PRO A 39 18.86 -29.28 19.60
C PRO A 39 19.16 -30.78 19.65
N PRO A 40 19.82 -31.29 20.71
CA PRO A 40 20.25 -32.68 20.79
C PRO A 40 19.08 -33.70 20.82
N ASN A 41 17.87 -33.25 21.16
CA ASN A 41 16.69 -34.10 21.29
C ASN A 41 15.76 -34.06 20.07
N VAL A 42 16.10 -33.30 19.02
CA VAL A 42 15.23 -33.12 17.84
C VAL A 42 15.78 -33.95 16.66
N PRO A 43 14.98 -34.87 16.09
CA PRO A 43 15.40 -35.67 14.94
C PRO A 43 15.63 -34.80 13.70
N ASP A 44 16.46 -35.30 12.77
CA ASP A 44 16.88 -34.52 11.59
C ASP A 44 15.72 -34.04 10.71
N HIS A 45 14.63 -34.82 10.61
CA HIS A 45 13.48 -34.44 9.79
C HIS A 45 12.70 -33.26 10.39
N GLU A 46 12.45 -33.28 11.71
CA GLU A 46 11.78 -32.19 12.42
C GLU A 46 12.64 -30.93 12.44
N PHE A 47 13.96 -31.10 12.55
CA PHE A 47 14.89 -29.98 12.43
C PHE A 47 14.89 -29.38 11.02
N LEU A 48 14.82 -30.19 9.96
CA LEU A 48 14.71 -29.72 8.59
C LEU A 48 13.41 -28.95 8.35
N GLU A 49 12.28 -29.44 8.86
CA GLU A 49 10.99 -28.75 8.79
C GLU A 49 11.04 -27.38 9.49
N GLU A 50 11.69 -27.29 10.65
CA GLU A 50 11.88 -26.03 11.37
C GLU A 50 12.82 -25.07 10.62
N GLN A 51 13.87 -25.59 9.98
CA GLN A 51 14.71 -24.81 9.07
C GLN A 51 13.93 -24.28 7.87
N GLU A 52 13.04 -25.09 7.27
CA GLU A 52 12.14 -24.66 6.19
C GLU A 52 11.14 -23.60 6.66
N ARG A 53 10.57 -23.72 7.88
CA ARG A 53 9.67 -22.70 8.44
C ARG A 53 10.40 -21.38 8.62
N ARG A 54 11.63 -21.43 9.13
CA ARG A 54 12.47 -20.24 9.26
C ARG A 54 12.82 -19.64 7.91
N LEU A 55 13.13 -20.47 6.91
CA LEU A 55 13.38 -20.04 5.54
C LEU A 55 12.15 -19.34 4.96
N TYR A 56 10.95 -19.91 5.11
CA TYR A 56 9.70 -19.33 4.64
C TYR A 56 9.49 -17.91 5.22
N MET A 57 9.65 -17.74 6.52
CA MET A 57 9.56 -16.41 7.17
C MET A 57 10.59 -15.42 6.62
N LEU A 58 11.81 -15.87 6.34
CA LEU A 58 12.85 -15.04 5.72
C LEU A 58 12.53 -14.73 4.25
N CYS A 59 11.92 -15.64 3.52
CA CYS A 59 11.45 -15.45 2.16
C CYS A 59 10.36 -14.39 2.08
N LEU A 60 9.41 -14.32 3.02
CA LEU A 60 8.44 -13.22 3.11
C LEU A 60 9.13 -11.85 3.11
N ARG A 61 10.21 -11.70 3.87
CA ARG A 61 11.02 -10.47 3.86
C ARG A 61 11.75 -10.29 2.53
N THR A 62 12.42 -11.32 2.03
CA THR A 62 13.21 -11.26 0.77
C THR A 62 12.36 -10.86 -0.43
N MET A 63 11.13 -11.36 -0.50
CA MET A 63 10.16 -11.04 -1.54
C MET A 63 9.75 -9.56 -1.55
N ALA A 64 9.84 -8.86 -0.42
CA ALA A 64 9.50 -7.43 -0.31
C ALA A 64 10.68 -6.50 -0.64
N LEU A 65 11.92 -7.00 -0.65
CA LEU A 65 13.13 -6.22 -0.94
C LEU A 65 13.14 -5.51 -2.30
N PRO A 66 12.63 -6.10 -3.40
CA PRO A 66 12.71 -5.48 -4.72
C PRO A 66 12.11 -4.07 -4.78
N ILE A 67 11.04 -3.78 -4.03
CA ILE A 67 10.39 -2.46 -4.03
C ILE A 67 11.36 -1.38 -3.53
N GLY A 68 11.93 -1.59 -2.33
CA GLY A 68 12.93 -0.68 -1.77
C GLY A 68 14.18 -0.59 -2.62
N ARG A 69 14.62 -1.70 -3.22
CA ARG A 69 15.77 -1.74 -4.13
C ARG A 69 15.54 -0.92 -5.41
N GLY A 70 14.32 -0.95 -5.96
CA GLY A 70 13.94 -0.17 -7.12
C GLY A 70 14.02 1.34 -6.86
N MET A 71 13.56 1.77 -5.69
CA MET A 71 13.63 3.16 -5.24
C MET A 71 15.07 3.60 -4.97
N LEU A 72 15.88 2.75 -4.32
CA LEU A 72 17.30 3.02 -4.06
C LEU A 72 18.12 3.25 -5.33
N THR A 73 17.79 2.54 -6.40
CA THR A 73 18.61 2.54 -7.63
C THR A 73 17.92 3.24 -8.79
N VAL A 74 16.86 4.01 -8.53
CA VAL A 74 16.09 4.71 -9.57
C VAL A 74 17.00 5.66 -10.34
N SER A 75 16.90 5.67 -11.67
CA SER A 75 17.67 6.55 -12.57
C SER A 75 19.20 6.53 -12.38
N SER A 76 19.78 5.40 -11.95
CA SER A 76 21.22 5.27 -11.69
C SER A 76 22.08 4.82 -12.87
N ASN A 77 21.49 4.22 -13.92
CA ASN A 77 22.23 3.55 -14.99
C ASN A 77 21.77 3.98 -16.39
N ARG A 78 22.72 4.11 -17.31
CA ARG A 78 22.51 4.40 -18.73
C ARG A 78 22.99 3.19 -19.57
N PRO A 79 22.10 2.24 -19.92
CA PRO A 79 22.48 1.10 -20.73
C PRO A 79 22.87 1.52 -22.16
N SER A 80 23.78 0.77 -22.77
CA SER A 80 24.10 0.91 -24.20
C SER A 80 23.06 0.21 -25.09
N GLU A 81 22.95 0.63 -26.35
CA GLU A 81 21.99 0.06 -27.32
C GLU A 81 22.17 -1.44 -27.58
N THR A 82 23.36 -1.98 -27.37
CA THR A 82 23.66 -3.40 -27.62
C THR A 82 23.46 -4.27 -26.39
N GLN A 83 23.36 -3.66 -25.20
CA GLN A 83 23.32 -4.40 -23.94
C GLN A 83 21.88 -4.56 -23.43
N THR A 84 21.52 -5.78 -23.03
CA THR A 84 20.30 -6.05 -22.28
C THR A 84 20.50 -5.71 -20.81
N VAL A 85 19.45 -5.25 -20.15
CA VAL A 85 19.52 -4.92 -18.71
C VAL A 85 19.44 -6.21 -17.91
N PRO A 86 20.47 -6.56 -17.11
CA PRO A 86 20.42 -7.76 -16.29
C PRO A 86 19.44 -7.55 -15.14
N VAL A 87 18.39 -8.37 -15.11
CA VAL A 87 17.51 -8.48 -13.94
C VAL A 87 18.22 -9.36 -12.91
N PRO A 88 18.53 -8.83 -11.71
CA PRO A 88 19.20 -9.61 -10.68
C PRO A 88 18.28 -10.74 -10.19
N ARG A 89 18.81 -11.96 -10.04
CA ARG A 89 18.03 -13.11 -9.56
C ARG A 89 17.40 -12.81 -8.20
N LEU A 90 16.12 -13.16 -8.02
CA LEU A 90 15.47 -13.25 -6.72
C LEU A 90 15.72 -14.64 -6.12
N CYS A 91 16.54 -14.72 -5.07
CA CYS A 91 16.93 -15.98 -4.44
C CYS A 91 16.09 -16.26 -3.19
N LEU A 92 15.26 -17.30 -3.25
CA LEU A 92 14.40 -17.75 -2.14
C LEU A 92 14.93 -19.05 -1.48
N SER A 93 16.19 -19.41 -1.73
CA SER A 93 16.82 -20.57 -1.10
C SER A 93 17.74 -20.17 0.05
N GLY A 94 17.78 -21.04 1.06
CA GLY A 94 18.59 -20.90 2.25
C GLY A 94 19.95 -21.61 2.11
N ARG A 95 20.89 -21.19 2.94
CA ARG A 95 22.13 -21.92 3.20
C ARG A 95 22.34 -22.03 4.70
N ASP A 96 22.49 -23.25 5.19
CA ASP A 96 22.90 -23.50 6.57
C ASP A 96 24.33 -22.96 6.78
N VAL A 97 24.53 -22.11 7.78
CA VAL A 97 25.84 -21.53 8.08
C VAL A 97 26.82 -22.58 8.61
N VAL A 98 26.34 -23.61 9.32
CA VAL A 98 27.18 -24.62 9.96
C VAL A 98 27.54 -25.73 8.97
N ARG A 99 26.52 -26.30 8.30
CA ARG A 99 26.70 -27.43 7.37
C ARG A 99 27.01 -27.01 5.95
N GLY A 100 26.73 -25.75 5.59
CA GLY A 100 26.87 -25.25 4.23
C GLY A 100 25.86 -25.80 3.23
N THR A 101 24.90 -26.62 3.67
CA THR A 101 23.86 -27.26 2.86
C THR A 101 22.87 -26.24 2.33
N THR A 102 22.29 -26.52 1.16
CA THR A 102 21.23 -25.68 0.59
C THR A 102 19.89 -26.15 1.14
N ILE A 103 19.09 -25.21 1.62
CA ILE A 103 17.74 -25.47 2.15
C ILE A 103 16.76 -24.86 1.15
N GLU A 104 15.79 -25.65 0.72
CA GLU A 104 14.70 -25.23 -0.16
C GLU A 104 13.39 -25.60 0.52
N ILE A 105 12.32 -24.85 0.23
CA ILE A 105 11.00 -25.11 0.82
C ILE A 105 10.35 -26.22 -0.01
N GLN A 106 10.19 -27.41 0.57
CA GLN A 106 9.64 -28.58 -0.12
C GLN A 106 8.56 -29.28 0.71
N GLN A 107 8.73 -29.31 2.03
CA GLN A 107 7.85 -30.03 2.95
C GLN A 107 6.66 -29.18 3.40
N ILE A 108 6.80 -27.87 3.38
CA ILE A 108 5.77 -26.92 3.82
C ILE A 108 4.85 -26.55 2.66
N GLU A 109 3.54 -26.60 2.90
CA GLU A 109 2.55 -26.08 1.95
C GLU A 109 2.72 -24.57 1.78
N VAL A 110 3.05 -24.17 0.56
CA VAL A 110 3.15 -22.76 0.16
C VAL A 110 2.12 -22.43 -0.92
N PRO A 111 1.62 -21.17 -0.97
CA PRO A 111 0.74 -20.76 -2.05
C PRO A 111 1.41 -20.93 -3.42
N ALA A 112 0.68 -21.52 -4.38
CA ALA A 112 1.22 -21.89 -5.70
C ALA A 112 1.83 -20.70 -6.50
N HIS A 113 1.35 -19.47 -6.25
CA HIS A 113 1.79 -18.25 -6.95
C HIS A 113 2.54 -17.26 -6.05
N MET A 114 3.18 -17.76 -4.99
CA MET A 114 3.93 -16.94 -4.01
C MET A 114 5.02 -16.07 -4.67
N ASN A 115 5.64 -16.53 -5.75
CA ASN A 115 6.73 -15.84 -6.45
C ASN A 115 6.26 -14.80 -7.50
N LEU A 116 4.98 -14.78 -7.86
CA LEU A 116 4.47 -14.00 -9.01
C LEU A 116 4.68 -12.48 -8.84
N TRP A 117 4.11 -11.88 -7.81
CA TRP A 117 4.27 -10.44 -7.52
C TRP A 117 5.71 -10.04 -7.16
N PRO A 118 6.46 -10.81 -6.34
CA PRO A 118 7.85 -10.51 -6.06
C PRO A 118 8.74 -10.50 -7.31
N ALA A 119 8.54 -11.44 -8.25
CA ALA A 119 9.24 -11.45 -9.53
C ALA A 119 8.86 -10.23 -10.39
N PHE A 120 7.58 -9.86 -10.43
CA PHE A 120 7.15 -8.64 -11.11
C PHE A 120 7.84 -7.39 -10.51
N HIS A 121 7.84 -7.23 -9.18
CA HIS A 121 8.57 -6.15 -8.50
C HIS A 121 10.08 -6.18 -8.77
N ASN A 122 10.67 -7.37 -8.89
CA ASN A 122 12.08 -7.56 -9.25
C ASN A 122 12.40 -6.97 -10.64
N GLY A 123 11.52 -7.23 -11.61
CA GLY A 123 11.56 -6.65 -12.95
C GLY A 123 11.38 -5.13 -12.97
N VAL A 124 10.39 -4.62 -12.24
CA VAL A 124 10.15 -3.16 -12.10
C VAL A 124 11.41 -2.48 -11.54
N ALA A 125 11.98 -3.02 -10.47
CA ALA A 125 13.18 -2.49 -9.83
C ALA A 125 14.40 -2.50 -10.75
N ALA A 126 14.52 -3.49 -11.65
CA ALA A 126 15.60 -3.52 -12.63
C ALA A 126 15.40 -2.45 -13.72
N GLY A 127 14.15 -2.24 -14.18
CA GLY A 127 13.82 -1.25 -15.21
C GLY A 127 13.90 0.20 -14.72
N LEU A 128 13.52 0.47 -13.45
CA LEU A 128 13.56 1.82 -12.86
C LEU A 128 14.98 2.38 -12.75
N ARG A 129 16.01 1.52 -12.86
CA ARG A 129 17.42 1.95 -12.90
C ARG A 129 17.76 2.78 -14.12
N ILE A 130 17.00 2.64 -15.22
CA ILE A 130 17.28 3.32 -16.48
C ILE A 130 16.93 4.80 -16.34
N CYS A 131 17.90 5.68 -16.59
CA CYS A 131 17.63 7.12 -16.58
C CYS A 131 16.57 7.50 -17.65
N PRO A 132 15.62 8.40 -17.35
CA PRO A 132 14.65 8.90 -18.33
C PRO A 132 15.31 9.53 -19.57
N ASP A 133 16.47 10.17 -19.41
CA ASP A 133 17.21 10.83 -20.49
C ASP A 133 18.10 9.89 -21.32
N THR A 134 17.99 8.57 -21.13
CA THR A 134 18.82 7.61 -21.88
C THR A 134 18.53 7.73 -23.37
N PRO A 135 19.51 8.18 -24.19
CA PRO A 135 19.28 8.37 -25.61
C PRO A 135 19.21 7.03 -26.34
N HIS A 136 18.59 7.03 -27.51
CA HIS A 136 18.61 5.92 -28.48
C HIS A 136 18.04 4.56 -28.05
N LEU A 137 17.25 4.48 -26.97
CA LEU A 137 16.45 3.27 -26.70
C LEU A 137 15.33 3.11 -27.75
N THR A 138 15.46 2.11 -28.61
CA THR A 138 14.53 1.81 -29.71
C THR A 138 13.46 0.78 -29.31
N SER A 139 12.37 0.69 -30.09
CA SER A 139 11.36 -0.37 -29.93
C SER A 139 11.98 -1.77 -29.97
N THR A 140 12.99 -1.98 -30.82
CA THR A 140 13.69 -3.26 -30.95
C THR A 140 14.51 -3.59 -29.71
N TRP A 141 15.16 -2.60 -29.10
CA TRP A 141 15.87 -2.76 -27.83
C TRP A 141 14.93 -3.24 -26.71
N ILE A 142 13.75 -2.63 -26.58
CA ILE A 142 12.75 -3.04 -25.58
C ILE A 142 12.34 -4.50 -25.81
N THR A 143 12.06 -4.88 -27.05
CA THR A 143 11.69 -6.27 -27.37
C THR A 143 12.82 -7.26 -27.16
N ASN A 144 14.09 -6.85 -27.33
CA ASN A 144 15.26 -7.69 -27.14
C ASN A 144 15.53 -8.00 -25.65
N ASN A 145 15.01 -7.19 -24.73
CA ASN A 145 15.09 -7.47 -23.29
C ASN A 145 14.12 -8.58 -22.85
N ARG A 146 13.21 -9.04 -23.73
CA ARG A 146 12.36 -10.20 -23.47
C ARG A 146 13.23 -11.47 -23.44
N GLN A 147 13.73 -11.83 -22.27
CA GLN A 147 14.48 -13.08 -22.07
C GLN A 147 13.50 -14.27 -22.00
N GLY A 148 12.90 -14.66 -23.13
CA GLY A 148 12.11 -15.89 -23.27
C GLY A 148 12.94 -17.01 -23.94
N PRO A 149 12.47 -18.27 -23.94
CA PRO A 149 13.27 -19.51 -24.14
C PRO A 149 13.98 -19.69 -25.49
N ARG A 150 14.01 -18.66 -26.36
CA ARG A 150 14.63 -18.73 -27.69
C ARG A 150 16.14 -18.49 -27.70
N SER A 151 16.72 -17.95 -26.63
CA SER A 151 18.15 -17.56 -26.60
C SER A 151 19.06 -18.44 -25.75
N SER A 152 18.53 -19.43 -25.03
CA SER A 152 19.34 -20.37 -24.24
C SER A 152 18.68 -21.74 -24.22
N GLY A 153 19.21 -22.68 -25.01
CA GLY A 153 18.84 -24.11 -25.00
C GLY A 153 19.25 -24.85 -23.72
N GLY A 154 19.08 -24.23 -22.55
CA GLY A 154 19.34 -24.81 -21.25
C GLY A 154 18.09 -24.67 -20.38
N MET A 155 17.67 -25.76 -19.74
CA MET A 155 16.67 -25.73 -18.68
C MET A 155 17.10 -24.71 -17.62
N LEU A 156 16.35 -23.61 -17.51
CA LEU A 156 16.49 -22.72 -16.37
C LEU A 156 15.95 -23.43 -15.12
N PRO A 157 16.56 -23.20 -13.94
CA PRO A 157 16.09 -23.79 -12.68
C PRO A 157 14.65 -23.33 -12.36
N PRO A 158 13.86 -24.16 -11.67
CA PRO A 158 12.50 -23.80 -11.28
C PRO A 158 12.50 -22.51 -10.44
N GLY A 159 11.64 -21.55 -10.81
CA GLY A 159 11.50 -20.25 -10.14
C GLY A 159 11.97 -19.02 -10.93
N THR A 160 12.44 -19.15 -12.18
CA THR A 160 12.70 -18.00 -13.06
C THR A 160 11.61 -17.87 -14.13
N ASP A 161 10.46 -17.33 -13.76
CA ASP A 161 9.44 -16.89 -14.73
C ASP A 161 9.90 -15.56 -15.34
N THR A 162 10.84 -15.62 -16.28
CA THR A 162 11.37 -14.43 -16.98
C THR A 162 10.29 -13.63 -17.69
N SER A 163 9.15 -14.27 -18.02
CA SER A 163 7.95 -13.60 -18.55
C SER A 163 7.39 -12.58 -17.55
N THR A 164 7.25 -12.95 -16.27
CA THR A 164 6.70 -12.08 -15.22
C THR A 164 7.63 -10.92 -14.89
N GLU A 165 8.94 -11.17 -14.80
CA GLU A 165 9.94 -10.12 -14.60
C GLU A 165 9.97 -9.13 -15.78
N HIS A 166 9.81 -9.62 -17.02
CA HIS A 166 9.69 -8.76 -18.19
C HIS A 166 8.45 -7.87 -18.14
N GLY A 167 7.31 -8.37 -17.62
CA GLY A 167 6.12 -7.55 -17.38
C GLY A 167 6.40 -6.37 -16.45
N GLY A 168 7.10 -6.62 -15.34
CA GLY A 168 7.53 -5.57 -14.43
C GLY A 168 8.51 -4.58 -15.08
N PHE A 169 9.44 -5.09 -15.87
CA PHE A 169 10.38 -4.26 -16.63
C PHE A 169 9.66 -3.32 -17.61
N LEU A 170 8.65 -3.79 -18.33
CA LEU A 170 7.83 -2.95 -19.23
C LEU A 170 7.09 -1.84 -18.47
N MET A 171 6.53 -2.15 -17.29
CA MET A 171 5.89 -1.13 -16.45
C MET A 171 6.89 -0.02 -16.06
N ALA A 172 8.10 -0.38 -15.66
CA ALA A 172 9.15 0.57 -15.33
C ALA A 172 9.60 1.43 -16.52
N LEU A 173 9.69 0.85 -17.72
CA LEU A 173 9.93 1.61 -18.96
C LEU A 173 8.79 2.60 -19.28
N GLY A 174 7.57 2.27 -18.87
CA GLY A 174 6.43 3.18 -18.94
C GLY A 174 6.57 4.36 -17.99
N LEU A 175 6.91 4.10 -16.73
CA LEU A 175 7.15 5.13 -15.70
C LEU A 175 8.30 6.08 -16.05
N THR A 176 9.35 5.57 -16.70
CA THR A 176 10.49 6.37 -17.19
C THR A 176 10.21 7.07 -18.54
N GLY A 177 9.07 6.79 -19.17
CA GLY A 177 8.64 7.41 -20.43
C GLY A 177 9.19 6.76 -21.71
N HIS A 178 10.08 5.76 -21.60
CA HIS A 178 10.68 5.08 -22.75
C HIS A 178 9.68 4.24 -23.56
N LEU A 179 8.61 3.78 -22.92
CA LEU A 179 7.60 2.95 -23.57
C LEU A 179 6.81 3.68 -24.67
N ARG A 180 6.86 5.03 -24.72
CA ARG A 180 6.28 5.81 -25.83
C ARG A 180 6.90 5.49 -27.19
N LYS A 181 8.15 4.97 -27.19
CA LYS A 181 8.89 4.61 -28.41
C LYS A 181 8.56 3.20 -28.91
N LEU A 182 7.72 2.45 -28.20
CA LEU A 182 7.32 1.10 -28.58
C LEU A 182 6.35 1.15 -29.78
N SER A 183 6.61 0.31 -30.78
CA SER A 183 5.74 0.26 -31.97
C SER A 183 4.37 -0.35 -31.65
N ILE A 184 3.33 0.10 -32.36
CA ILE A 184 1.96 -0.44 -32.22
C ILE A 184 1.93 -1.96 -32.50
N TYR A 185 2.76 -2.43 -33.46
CA TYR A 185 2.89 -3.86 -33.75
C TYR A 185 3.42 -4.64 -32.55
N SER A 186 4.47 -4.13 -31.88
CA SER A 186 5.01 -4.75 -30.67
C SER A 186 4.01 -4.74 -29.52
N ILE A 187 3.26 -3.64 -29.35
CA ILE A 187 2.17 -3.55 -28.36
C ILE A 187 1.15 -4.66 -28.61
N PHE A 188 0.68 -4.82 -29.85
CA PHE A 188 -0.26 -5.88 -30.21
C PHE A 188 0.31 -7.28 -29.98
N ASP A 189 1.57 -7.53 -30.35
CA ASP A 189 2.23 -8.82 -30.12
C ASP A 189 2.29 -9.17 -28.61
N TYR A 190 2.62 -8.19 -27.77
CA TYR A 190 2.60 -8.38 -26.31
C TYR A 190 1.19 -8.69 -25.79
N MET A 191 0.16 -7.98 -26.28
CA MET A 191 -1.21 -8.16 -25.82
C MET A 191 -1.83 -9.51 -26.21
N VAL A 192 -1.45 -10.07 -27.35
CA VAL A 192 -2.01 -11.34 -27.83
C VAL A 192 -1.22 -12.55 -27.34
N ARG A 193 0.12 -12.46 -27.28
CA ARG A 193 0.99 -13.64 -27.08
C ARG A 193 1.60 -13.76 -25.68
N SER A 194 1.30 -12.86 -24.76
CA SER A 194 1.98 -12.81 -23.46
C SER A 194 1.06 -13.10 -22.28
N ASP A 195 1.68 -13.52 -21.18
CA ASP A 195 0.98 -13.82 -19.93
C ASP A 195 0.32 -12.57 -19.33
N GLU A 196 -0.59 -12.80 -18.38
CA GLU A 196 -1.35 -11.76 -17.69
C GLU A 196 -0.45 -10.65 -17.12
N MET A 197 0.63 -11.00 -16.40
CA MET A 197 1.52 -10.01 -15.77
C MET A 197 2.25 -9.11 -16.79
N VAL A 198 2.56 -9.63 -17.98
CA VAL A 198 3.16 -8.85 -19.06
C VAL A 198 2.17 -7.85 -19.62
N ARG A 199 0.93 -8.30 -19.87
CA ARG A 199 -0.17 -7.45 -20.33
C ARG A 199 -0.47 -6.36 -19.29
N LEU A 200 -0.53 -6.72 -18.01
CA LEU A 200 -0.72 -5.80 -16.89
C LEU A 200 0.36 -4.72 -16.86
N GLY A 201 1.64 -5.13 -16.90
CA GLY A 201 2.76 -4.20 -16.88
C GLY A 201 2.79 -3.28 -18.09
N LEU A 202 2.42 -3.79 -19.27
CA LEU A 202 2.32 -2.99 -20.49
C LEU A 202 1.18 -1.96 -20.41
N LEU A 203 -0.01 -2.35 -19.94
CA LEU A 203 -1.17 -1.46 -19.82
C LEU A 203 -0.89 -0.30 -18.85
N LEU A 204 -0.39 -0.61 -17.65
CA LEU A 204 -0.01 0.41 -16.67
C LEU A 204 1.15 1.27 -17.16
N GLY A 205 2.16 0.64 -17.77
CA GLY A 205 3.32 1.34 -18.33
C GLY A 205 2.93 2.34 -19.41
N LEU A 206 2.09 1.94 -20.38
CA LEU A 206 1.64 2.81 -21.46
C LEU A 206 0.77 3.96 -20.91
N SER A 207 -0.12 3.65 -19.97
CA SER A 207 -0.99 4.65 -19.33
C SER A 207 -0.19 5.69 -18.54
N ALA A 208 0.84 5.25 -17.81
CA ALA A 208 1.76 6.15 -17.11
C ALA A 208 2.62 6.97 -18.10
N ALA A 209 3.06 6.36 -19.19
CA ALA A 209 3.80 7.06 -20.22
C ALA A 209 2.95 8.16 -20.87
N TYR A 210 1.66 7.93 -21.14
CA TYR A 210 0.74 8.89 -21.74
C TYR A 210 -0.10 9.68 -20.72
N ARG A 211 0.36 9.76 -19.46
CA ARG A 211 -0.38 10.40 -18.36
C ARG A 211 -0.85 11.82 -18.71
N GLY A 212 -2.14 12.08 -18.52
CA GLY A 212 -2.79 13.38 -18.79
C GLY A 212 -2.91 13.78 -20.27
N THR A 213 -2.51 12.92 -21.22
CA THR A 213 -2.56 13.27 -22.65
C THR A 213 -3.91 12.94 -23.30
N GLY A 214 -4.68 12.01 -22.72
CA GLY A 214 -5.95 11.55 -23.32
C GLY A 214 -5.79 10.83 -24.66
N ASP A 215 -4.63 10.21 -24.94
CA ASP A 215 -4.35 9.50 -26.20
C ASP A 215 -5.45 8.47 -26.56
N LEU A 216 -6.00 8.59 -27.77
CA LEU A 216 -7.10 7.75 -28.24
C LEU A 216 -6.65 6.31 -28.51
N ALA A 217 -5.41 6.08 -28.94
CA ALA A 217 -4.93 4.73 -29.21
C ALA A 217 -4.83 3.92 -27.91
N THR A 218 -4.23 4.52 -26.88
CA THR A 218 -4.15 3.94 -25.52
C THR A 218 -5.55 3.80 -24.90
N THR A 219 -6.45 4.76 -25.11
CA THR A 219 -7.84 4.65 -24.65
C THR A 219 -8.54 3.42 -25.23
N ARG A 220 -8.42 3.19 -26.55
CA ARG A 220 -9.02 2.03 -27.21
C ARG A 220 -8.43 0.71 -26.69
N LEU A 221 -7.12 0.69 -26.42
CA LEU A 221 -6.46 -0.47 -25.82
C LEU A 221 -7.02 -0.78 -24.41
N LEU A 222 -7.19 0.24 -23.57
CA LEU A 222 -7.76 0.09 -22.23
C LEU A 222 -9.24 -0.30 -22.26
N ALA A 223 -10.02 0.24 -23.19
CA ALA A 223 -11.45 -0.02 -23.32
C ALA A 223 -11.77 -1.51 -23.55
N VAL A 224 -10.89 -2.27 -24.20
CA VAL A 224 -11.05 -3.73 -24.37
C VAL A 224 -11.06 -4.48 -23.03
N HIS A 225 -10.46 -3.92 -21.99
CA HIS A 225 -10.30 -4.55 -20.67
C HIS A 225 -11.29 -4.01 -19.63
N VAL A 226 -12.03 -2.96 -19.95
CA VAL A 226 -13.05 -2.36 -19.07
C VAL A 226 -14.38 -2.44 -19.79
N GLU A 227 -15.21 -3.38 -19.36
CA GLU A 227 -16.49 -3.68 -20.02
C GLU A 227 -17.38 -2.44 -20.19
N ALA A 228 -17.41 -1.56 -19.19
CA ALA A 228 -18.21 -0.33 -19.23
C ALA A 228 -17.78 0.70 -20.28
N LEU A 229 -16.58 0.57 -20.85
CA LEU A 229 -16.12 1.40 -21.97
C LEU A 229 -16.49 0.80 -23.33
N LEU A 230 -16.96 -0.45 -23.38
CA LEU A 230 -17.37 -1.09 -24.62
C LEU A 230 -18.80 -0.71 -25.00
N PRO A 231 -19.10 -0.56 -26.30
CA PRO A 231 -20.47 -0.47 -26.77
C PRO A 231 -21.28 -1.68 -26.29
N PRO A 232 -22.58 -1.52 -25.96
CA PRO A 232 -23.43 -2.61 -25.46
C PRO A 232 -23.64 -3.75 -26.45
N THR A 233 -23.25 -3.58 -27.73
CA THR A 233 -23.28 -4.60 -28.78
C THR A 233 -22.00 -5.43 -28.86
N SER A 234 -21.01 -5.16 -28.02
CA SER A 234 -19.70 -5.83 -28.04
C SER A 234 -19.80 -7.23 -27.43
N VAL A 235 -18.95 -8.15 -27.91
CA VAL A 235 -18.84 -9.49 -27.35
C VAL A 235 -18.23 -9.39 -25.94
N GLU A 236 -18.82 -10.10 -24.98
CA GLU A 236 -18.25 -10.22 -23.63
C GLU A 236 -16.89 -10.91 -23.71
N LEU A 237 -15.86 -10.23 -23.21
CA LEU A 237 -14.50 -10.74 -23.19
C LEU A 237 -14.18 -11.25 -21.80
N ASP A 238 -13.66 -12.47 -21.72
CA ASP A 238 -13.17 -13.04 -20.46
C ASP A 238 -11.82 -12.38 -20.12
N VAL A 239 -11.88 -11.36 -19.25
CA VAL A 239 -10.72 -10.57 -18.82
C VAL A 239 -10.53 -10.78 -17.32
N SER A 240 -9.32 -11.16 -16.91
CA SER A 240 -8.98 -11.36 -15.50
C SER A 240 -9.12 -10.08 -14.68
N GLN A 241 -9.49 -10.24 -13.40
CA GLN A 241 -9.74 -9.11 -12.49
C GLN A 241 -8.54 -8.17 -12.37
N ASN A 242 -7.31 -8.69 -12.28
CA ASN A 242 -6.11 -7.85 -12.19
C ASN A 242 -5.91 -6.97 -13.42
N LEU A 243 -6.22 -7.48 -14.61
CA LEU A 243 -6.16 -6.70 -15.85
C LEU A 243 -7.23 -5.62 -15.89
N GLN A 244 -8.45 -5.91 -15.41
CA GLN A 244 -9.51 -4.91 -15.31
C GLN A 244 -9.11 -3.78 -14.34
N VAL A 245 -8.59 -4.12 -13.16
CA VAL A 245 -8.07 -3.15 -12.17
C VAL A 245 -6.95 -2.30 -12.77
N ALA A 246 -5.97 -2.93 -13.43
CA ALA A 246 -4.87 -2.24 -14.08
C ALA A 246 -5.34 -1.30 -15.19
N ALA A 247 -6.30 -1.74 -16.01
CA ALA A 247 -6.87 -0.93 -17.07
C ALA A 247 -7.65 0.27 -16.52
N LEU A 248 -8.40 0.08 -15.43
CA LEU A 248 -9.16 1.13 -14.75
C LEU A 248 -8.25 2.22 -14.18
N LEU A 249 -7.16 1.82 -13.51
CA LEU A 249 -6.11 2.75 -13.09
C LEU A 249 -5.47 3.45 -14.28
N GLY A 250 -5.25 2.71 -15.37
CA GLY A 250 -4.72 3.23 -16.62
C GLY A 250 -5.57 4.34 -17.22
N VAL A 251 -6.90 4.20 -17.20
CA VAL A 251 -7.86 5.25 -17.60
C VAL A 251 -7.69 6.48 -16.71
N GLY A 252 -7.57 6.29 -15.40
CA GLY A 252 -7.31 7.37 -14.44
C GLY A 252 -6.03 8.15 -14.71
N LEU A 253 -4.93 7.46 -15.00
CA LEU A 253 -3.64 8.07 -15.35
C LEU A 253 -3.70 8.80 -16.70
N LEU A 254 -4.29 8.18 -17.71
CA LEU A 254 -4.37 8.72 -19.07
C LEU A 254 -5.17 10.03 -19.14
N TYR A 255 -6.28 10.10 -18.39
CA TYR A 255 -7.19 11.24 -18.32
C TYR A 255 -6.99 12.11 -17.06
N GLN A 256 -5.83 11.99 -16.40
CA GLN A 256 -5.55 12.77 -15.20
C GLN A 256 -5.70 14.27 -15.46
N GLY A 257 -6.57 14.94 -14.69
CA GLY A 257 -6.85 16.38 -14.78
C GLY A 257 -7.63 16.83 -16.02
N THR A 258 -8.10 15.92 -16.90
CA THR A 258 -8.79 16.33 -18.13
C THR A 258 -10.29 16.55 -17.95
N ALA A 259 -10.88 16.13 -16.81
CA ALA A 259 -12.31 16.26 -16.52
C ALA A 259 -13.25 15.67 -17.60
N LYS A 260 -12.83 14.61 -18.32
CA LYS A 260 -13.60 14.10 -19.46
C LYS A 260 -14.88 13.43 -18.96
N ARG A 261 -16.01 14.08 -19.20
CA ARG A 261 -17.36 13.68 -18.73
C ARG A 261 -17.64 12.18 -18.84
N HIS A 262 -17.49 11.61 -20.03
CA HIS A 262 -17.82 10.20 -20.26
C HIS A 262 -16.97 9.24 -19.39
N MET A 263 -15.70 9.56 -19.15
CA MET A 263 -14.84 8.75 -18.27
C MET A 263 -15.28 8.88 -16.82
N VAL A 264 -15.66 10.09 -16.39
CA VAL A 264 -16.17 10.36 -15.04
C VAL A 264 -17.46 9.60 -14.76
N GLU A 265 -18.41 9.61 -15.70
CA GLU A 265 -19.67 8.86 -15.60
C GLU A 265 -19.44 7.35 -15.44
N ILE A 266 -18.55 6.78 -16.25
CA ILE A 266 -18.20 5.36 -16.19
C ILE A 266 -17.53 5.03 -14.85
N LEU A 267 -16.49 5.77 -14.48
CA LEU A 267 -15.74 5.51 -13.24
C LEU A 267 -16.64 5.63 -11.99
N LEU A 268 -17.58 6.57 -11.99
CA LEU A 268 -18.56 6.72 -10.91
C LEU A 268 -19.50 5.51 -10.80
N GLN A 269 -19.92 4.93 -11.93
CA GLN A 269 -20.72 3.70 -11.95
C GLN A 269 -19.92 2.49 -11.50
N GLU A 270 -18.64 2.40 -11.89
CA GLU A 270 -17.75 1.28 -11.56
C GLU A 270 -17.40 1.20 -10.07
N ILE A 271 -17.40 2.32 -9.33
CA ILE A 271 -17.25 2.31 -7.86
C ILE A 271 -18.34 1.44 -7.21
N GLY A 272 -19.58 1.57 -7.69
CA GLY A 272 -20.74 0.85 -7.17
C GLY A 272 -21.10 -0.42 -7.97
N ARG A 273 -20.15 -1.01 -8.72
CA ARG A 273 -20.40 -2.18 -9.57
C ARG A 273 -20.94 -3.34 -8.72
N PRO A 274 -22.09 -3.94 -9.06
CA PRO A 274 -22.66 -5.03 -8.28
C PRO A 274 -21.99 -6.39 -8.57
N PRO A 275 -22.18 -7.38 -7.66
CA PRO A 275 -21.64 -8.72 -7.87
C PRO A 275 -22.45 -9.49 -8.91
N GLY A 276 -21.80 -10.41 -9.62
CA GLY A 276 -22.40 -11.20 -10.69
C GLY A 276 -22.30 -10.50 -12.06
N PRO A 277 -23.07 -10.94 -13.06
CA PRO A 277 -24.06 -12.02 -13.01
C PRO A 277 -23.45 -13.38 -12.68
N GLU A 278 -24.22 -14.27 -12.04
CA GLU A 278 -23.84 -15.66 -11.75
C GLU A 278 -22.46 -15.80 -11.04
N MET A 279 -21.43 -16.26 -11.76
CA MET A 279 -20.06 -16.45 -11.27
C MET A 279 -19.09 -15.37 -11.77
N GLU A 280 -19.59 -14.20 -12.18
CA GLU A 280 -18.75 -13.05 -12.55
C GLU A 280 -18.57 -12.07 -11.39
N ASN A 281 -17.54 -11.23 -11.48
CA ASN A 281 -17.34 -10.04 -10.63
C ASN A 281 -17.40 -10.31 -9.12
N TYR A 282 -16.95 -11.48 -8.67
CA TYR A 282 -16.96 -11.86 -7.26
C TYR A 282 -15.58 -11.75 -6.59
N VAL A 283 -14.49 -11.76 -7.37
CA VAL A 283 -13.12 -11.74 -6.87
C VAL A 283 -12.65 -10.30 -6.67
N GLU A 284 -12.03 -10.01 -5.51
CA GLU A 284 -11.29 -8.76 -5.22
C GLU A 284 -12.02 -7.46 -5.65
N ARG A 285 -13.30 -7.36 -5.27
CA ARG A 285 -14.15 -6.21 -5.62
C ARG A 285 -13.71 -4.94 -4.91
N GLU A 286 -13.15 -5.07 -3.71
CA GLU A 286 -12.59 -3.98 -2.93
C GLU A 286 -11.45 -3.30 -3.70
N SER A 287 -10.54 -4.09 -4.28
CA SER A 287 -9.43 -3.59 -5.11
C SER A 287 -9.93 -2.83 -6.35
N TYR A 288 -10.98 -3.35 -6.98
CA TYR A 288 -11.59 -2.73 -8.16
C TYR A 288 -12.29 -1.42 -7.82
N SER A 289 -13.14 -1.39 -6.79
CA SER A 289 -13.86 -0.19 -6.35
C SER A 289 -12.90 0.90 -5.84
N LEU A 290 -11.87 0.51 -5.08
CA LEU A 290 -10.80 1.41 -4.64
C LEU A 290 -10.10 2.05 -5.85
N THR A 291 -9.77 1.24 -6.85
CA THR A 291 -9.09 1.71 -8.07
C THR A 291 -10.00 2.59 -8.92
N ALA A 292 -11.29 2.28 -9.01
CA ALA A 292 -12.30 3.10 -9.68
C ALA A 292 -12.37 4.50 -9.05
N GLY A 293 -12.42 4.56 -7.71
CA GLY A 293 -12.41 5.80 -6.95
C GLY A 293 -11.13 6.60 -7.11
N LEU A 294 -9.97 5.94 -7.04
CA LEU A 294 -8.68 6.61 -7.26
C LEU A 294 -8.56 7.12 -8.70
N ALA A 295 -8.96 6.34 -9.70
CA ALA A 295 -8.99 6.77 -11.09
C ALA A 295 -9.93 7.96 -11.30
N LEU A 296 -11.13 7.94 -10.71
CA LEU A 296 -12.07 9.06 -10.73
C LEU A 296 -11.45 10.33 -10.12
N GLY A 297 -10.80 10.18 -8.96
CA GLY A 297 -10.09 11.25 -8.29
C GLY A 297 -8.94 11.82 -9.12
N LEU A 298 -8.21 10.99 -9.87
CA LEU A 298 -7.17 11.44 -10.80
C LEU A 298 -7.74 12.20 -12.00
N VAL A 299 -8.85 11.73 -12.59
CA VAL A 299 -9.50 12.42 -13.73
C VAL A 299 -10.05 13.79 -13.33
N THR A 300 -10.52 13.91 -12.09
CA THR A 300 -11.13 15.13 -11.53
C THR A 300 -10.20 15.94 -10.63
N LEU A 301 -8.90 15.60 -10.62
CA LEU A 301 -7.91 16.07 -9.65
C LEU A 301 -7.90 17.60 -9.48
N GLY A 302 -8.23 18.07 -8.28
CA GLY A 302 -8.16 19.48 -7.89
C GLY A 302 -9.11 20.43 -8.63
N LEU A 303 -10.10 19.91 -9.37
CA LEU A 303 -11.05 20.74 -10.10
C LEU A 303 -12.15 21.32 -9.20
N GLY A 304 -12.50 20.60 -8.12
CA GLY A 304 -13.62 20.94 -7.25
C GLY A 304 -14.91 21.20 -8.05
N ASP A 305 -15.59 22.29 -7.71
CA ASP A 305 -16.84 22.72 -8.36
C ASP A 305 -16.61 23.56 -9.63
N SER A 306 -15.35 23.74 -10.05
CA SER A 306 -14.99 24.62 -11.17
C SER A 306 -15.41 24.07 -12.54
N SER A 307 -15.69 22.77 -12.63
CA SER A 307 -16.09 22.11 -13.88
C SER A 307 -17.60 22.19 -14.10
N SER A 308 -18.04 23.18 -14.88
CA SER A 308 -19.45 23.35 -15.26
C SER A 308 -20.03 22.13 -15.99
N ALA A 309 -19.20 21.38 -16.72
CA ALA A 309 -19.60 20.21 -17.49
C ALA A 309 -19.94 18.97 -16.63
N LEU A 310 -19.64 19.02 -15.33
CA LEU A 310 -19.84 17.90 -14.39
C LEU A 310 -20.87 18.21 -13.28
N HIS A 311 -21.36 19.45 -13.20
CA HIS A 311 -22.23 19.90 -12.11
C HIS A 311 -23.58 19.17 -12.09
N ASP A 312 -24.09 18.76 -13.25
CA ASP A 312 -25.35 18.00 -13.39
C ASP A 312 -25.24 16.55 -12.90
N LEU A 313 -24.03 15.98 -12.82
CA LEU A 313 -23.81 14.61 -12.39
C LEU A 313 -23.92 14.41 -10.87
N ALA A 314 -23.93 15.50 -10.09
CA ALA A 314 -23.97 15.46 -8.63
C ALA A 314 -22.96 14.43 -8.05
N ILE A 315 -21.73 14.50 -8.54
CA ILE A 315 -20.64 13.57 -8.18
C ILE A 315 -20.45 13.52 -6.66
N PRO A 316 -20.38 14.65 -5.92
CA PRO A 316 -20.16 14.62 -4.48
C PRO A 316 -21.27 13.88 -3.73
N ASP A 317 -22.54 14.06 -4.14
CA ASP A 317 -23.68 13.39 -3.52
C ASP A 317 -23.65 11.88 -3.76
N THR A 318 -23.24 11.46 -4.96
CA THR A 318 -23.12 10.04 -5.30
C THR A 318 -21.93 9.39 -4.57
N LEU A 319 -20.80 10.09 -4.43
CA LEU A 319 -19.68 9.61 -3.63
C LEU A 319 -20.01 9.58 -2.13
N TYR A 320 -20.75 10.56 -1.63
CA TYR A 320 -21.25 10.56 -0.26
C TYR A 320 -22.19 9.37 0.00
N TYR A 321 -23.07 9.06 -0.96
CA TYR A 321 -23.92 7.87 -0.93
C TYR A 321 -23.11 6.56 -0.91
N TYR A 322 -22.00 6.46 -1.63
CA TYR A 322 -21.10 5.30 -1.56
C TYR A 322 -20.30 5.25 -0.24
N MET A 323 -20.03 6.40 0.39
CA MET A 323 -19.26 6.48 1.63
C MET A 323 -20.07 6.17 2.90
N ASN A 324 -21.30 6.70 3.01
CA ASN A 324 -22.15 6.55 4.20
C ASN A 324 -23.29 5.55 4.01
N GLY A 325 -23.54 5.14 2.77
CA GLY A 325 -24.49 4.10 2.45
C GLY A 325 -25.90 4.63 2.23
N GLY A 326 -26.74 3.75 1.71
CA GLY A 326 -28.12 4.05 1.36
C GLY A 326 -28.72 2.88 0.59
N ASN A 327 -29.98 3.01 0.21
CA ASN A 327 -30.65 1.98 -0.59
C ASN A 327 -30.06 1.96 -2.00
N ARG A 328 -29.72 0.75 -2.47
CA ARG A 328 -29.18 0.50 -3.79
C ARG A 328 -30.09 1.12 -4.85
N ARG A 329 -29.53 1.99 -5.69
CA ARG A 329 -30.23 2.56 -6.85
C ARG A 329 -30.72 1.42 -7.75
N ILE A 330 -31.98 1.50 -8.17
CA ILE A 330 -32.61 0.49 -9.03
C ILE A 330 -31.88 0.50 -10.38
N MET A 331 -31.43 -0.68 -10.82
CA MET A 331 -30.79 -0.84 -12.13
C MET A 331 -31.84 -0.66 -13.23
N VAL A 332 -31.52 0.17 -14.23
CA VAL A 332 -32.43 0.51 -15.35
C VAL A 332 -31.81 0.07 -16.67
N GLY A 333 -32.64 -0.33 -17.63
CA GLY A 333 -32.21 -0.66 -19.00
C GLY A 333 -31.38 -1.95 -19.09
N ALA A 334 -30.37 -1.95 -19.97
CA ALA A 334 -29.55 -3.13 -20.31
C ALA A 334 -28.86 -3.78 -19.09
N GLN A 335 -28.51 -2.97 -18.08
CA GLN A 335 -27.93 -3.51 -16.84
C GLN A 335 -28.94 -4.38 -16.05
N LYS A 336 -30.24 -4.07 -16.09
CA LYS A 336 -31.25 -4.90 -15.42
C LYS A 336 -31.35 -6.29 -16.05
N GLU A 337 -31.18 -6.38 -17.36
CA GLU A 337 -31.18 -7.66 -18.08
C GLU A 337 -29.91 -8.46 -17.78
N LYS A 338 -28.75 -7.80 -17.77
CA LYS A 338 -27.47 -8.44 -17.44
C LYS A 338 -27.48 -9.04 -16.03
N TYR A 339 -27.91 -8.28 -15.02
CA TYR A 339 -27.93 -8.72 -13.63
C TYR A 339 -29.26 -9.36 -13.21
N ARG A 340 -29.99 -9.95 -14.16
CA ARG A 340 -31.25 -10.66 -13.88
C ARG A 340 -31.01 -11.86 -12.95
N LEU A 341 -29.90 -12.57 -13.15
CA LEU A 341 -29.46 -13.64 -12.27
C LEU A 341 -28.49 -13.06 -11.24
N PRO A 342 -28.78 -13.23 -9.93
CA PRO A 342 -27.90 -12.73 -8.88
C PRO A 342 -26.59 -13.54 -8.86
N SER A 343 -25.56 -12.99 -8.20
CA SER A 343 -24.33 -13.73 -7.95
C SER A 343 -24.59 -14.98 -7.12
N PHE A 344 -23.90 -16.07 -7.46
CA PHE A 344 -23.93 -17.32 -6.69
C PHE A 344 -22.97 -17.32 -5.49
N GLN A 345 -22.04 -16.36 -5.43
CA GLN A 345 -21.03 -16.30 -4.37
C GLN A 345 -21.28 -15.18 -3.37
N ILE A 346 -21.76 -14.02 -3.83
CA ILE A 346 -21.94 -12.83 -2.98
C ILE A 346 -23.41 -12.46 -2.92
N LYS A 347 -23.96 -12.42 -1.71
CA LYS A 347 -25.31 -11.94 -1.44
C LYS A 347 -25.25 -10.58 -0.78
N GLU A 348 -25.54 -9.52 -1.54
CA GLU A 348 -25.70 -8.18 -1.00
C GLU A 348 -27.16 -7.94 -0.56
N GLY A 349 -27.32 -7.11 0.48
CA GLY A 349 -28.62 -6.62 0.93
C GLY A 349 -29.17 -5.49 0.05
N PRO A 350 -30.28 -4.85 0.46
CA PRO A 350 -30.84 -3.69 -0.26
C PRO A 350 -29.99 -2.42 -0.09
N ALA A 351 -29.04 -2.41 0.84
CA ALA A 351 -28.13 -1.30 1.08
C ALA A 351 -26.82 -1.48 0.30
N VAL A 352 -26.17 -0.36 -0.02
CA VAL A 352 -24.81 -0.34 -0.57
C VAL A 352 -23.83 -1.03 0.38
N ASN A 353 -22.95 -1.85 -0.17
CA ASN A 353 -21.85 -2.42 0.59
C ASN A 353 -20.75 -1.37 0.84
N LEU A 354 -20.68 -0.89 2.08
CA LEU A 354 -19.71 0.12 2.51
C LEU A 354 -18.28 -0.39 2.49
N ASP A 355 -18.08 -1.67 2.83
CA ASP A 355 -16.74 -2.27 2.91
C ASP A 355 -16.03 -2.28 1.55
N VAL A 356 -16.81 -2.31 0.45
CA VAL A 356 -16.29 -2.26 -0.92
C VAL A 356 -16.18 -0.81 -1.41
N THR A 357 -17.23 0.00 -1.25
CA THR A 357 -17.38 1.28 -1.97
C THR A 357 -16.84 2.50 -1.22
N ALA A 358 -16.81 2.46 0.12
CA ALA A 358 -16.38 3.58 0.93
C ALA A 358 -14.91 4.01 0.71
N PRO A 359 -13.90 3.13 0.60
CA PRO A 359 -12.51 3.57 0.48
C PRO A 359 -12.26 4.27 -0.86
N GLY A 360 -12.81 3.75 -1.97
CA GLY A 360 -12.74 4.38 -3.28
C GLY A 360 -13.44 5.74 -3.31
N ALA A 361 -14.66 5.83 -2.76
CA ALA A 361 -15.43 7.07 -2.72
C ALA A 361 -14.76 8.17 -1.88
N THR A 362 -14.18 7.79 -0.73
CA THR A 362 -13.49 8.71 0.18
C THR A 362 -12.25 9.33 -0.49
N LEU A 363 -11.42 8.50 -1.15
CA LEU A 363 -10.25 9.00 -1.87
C LEU A 363 -10.62 9.82 -3.11
N ALA A 364 -11.68 9.43 -3.83
CA ALA A 364 -12.19 10.21 -4.96
C ALA A 364 -12.59 11.63 -4.53
N LEU A 365 -13.33 11.76 -3.41
CA LEU A 365 -13.71 13.06 -2.84
C LEU A 365 -12.48 13.89 -2.44
N GLY A 366 -11.52 13.28 -1.73
CA GLY A 366 -10.29 13.95 -1.32
C GLY A 366 -9.44 14.46 -2.49
N LEU A 367 -9.33 13.69 -3.57
CA LEU A 367 -8.57 14.07 -4.76
C LEU A 367 -9.32 15.09 -5.65
N MET A 368 -10.64 14.95 -5.80
CA MET A 368 -11.46 15.90 -6.57
C MET A 368 -11.42 17.31 -5.96
N TYR A 369 -11.47 17.41 -4.63
CA TYR A 369 -11.41 18.66 -3.88
C TYR A 369 -10.01 18.98 -3.31
N PHE A 370 -8.97 18.34 -3.85
CA PHE A 370 -7.58 18.55 -3.41
C PHE A 370 -7.20 20.03 -3.43
N ALA A 371 -6.70 20.54 -2.30
CA ALA A 371 -6.28 21.93 -2.10
C ALA A 371 -7.35 23.00 -2.44
N THR A 372 -8.63 22.65 -2.42
CA THR A 372 -9.73 23.61 -2.67
C THR A 372 -10.18 24.35 -1.41
N GLY A 373 -9.92 23.78 -0.22
CA GLY A 373 -10.37 24.35 1.06
C GLY A 373 -11.90 24.35 1.25
N ASN A 374 -12.65 23.55 0.49
CA ASN A 374 -14.12 23.53 0.57
C ASN A 374 -14.62 22.94 1.91
N GLU A 375 -15.17 23.82 2.76
CA GLU A 375 -15.73 23.48 4.07
C GLU A 375 -16.96 22.57 4.00
N ALA A 376 -17.80 22.69 2.98
CA ALA A 376 -19.03 21.92 2.88
C ALA A 376 -18.74 20.43 2.70
N ILE A 377 -17.76 20.09 1.85
CA ILE A 377 -17.34 18.71 1.61
C ILE A 377 -16.49 18.19 2.77
N SER A 378 -15.63 19.04 3.34
CA SER A 378 -14.82 18.69 4.50
C SER A 378 -15.66 18.24 5.71
N ARG A 379 -16.82 18.88 5.95
CA ARG A 379 -17.79 18.46 6.98
C ARG A 379 -18.35 17.05 6.77
N LEU A 380 -18.46 16.60 5.51
CA LEU A 380 -18.93 15.24 5.21
C LEU A 380 -17.89 14.17 5.61
N LEU A 381 -16.63 14.57 5.72
CA LEU A 381 -15.48 13.72 6.07
C LEU A 381 -15.08 13.84 7.55
N GLU A 382 -15.85 14.56 8.36
CA GLU A 382 -15.55 14.72 9.77
C GLU A 382 -15.57 13.38 10.51
N PRO A 383 -14.67 13.21 11.50
CA PRO A 383 -14.69 12.03 12.35
C PRO A 383 -16.03 11.97 13.13
N PRO A 384 -16.55 10.76 13.39
CA PRO A 384 -17.78 10.58 14.15
C PRO A 384 -17.72 11.28 15.51
N THR A 385 -18.73 12.10 15.80
CA THR A 385 -18.84 12.86 17.06
C THR A 385 -19.58 12.11 18.16
N THR A 386 -20.21 10.97 17.85
CA THR A 386 -20.96 10.15 18.80
C THR A 386 -20.50 8.70 18.74
N ILE A 387 -20.58 8.00 19.88
CA ILE A 387 -20.20 6.58 19.95
C ILE A 387 -21.05 5.71 19.03
N TYR A 388 -22.34 6.04 18.90
CA TYR A 388 -23.27 5.30 18.05
C TYR A 388 -22.79 5.29 16.59
N ILE A 389 -22.45 6.46 16.04
CA ILE A 389 -21.94 6.55 14.67
C ILE A 389 -20.57 5.87 14.53
N LEU A 390 -19.72 5.98 15.56
CA LEU A 390 -18.41 5.35 15.56
C LEU A 390 -18.49 3.81 15.44
N GLN A 391 -19.54 3.18 16.00
CA GLN A 391 -19.75 1.73 15.87
C GLN A 391 -20.03 1.27 14.43
N PHE A 392 -20.45 2.18 13.54
CA PHE A 392 -20.73 1.88 12.13
C PHE A 392 -19.56 2.21 11.18
N VAL A 393 -18.46 2.79 11.70
CA VAL A 393 -17.31 3.20 10.88
C VAL A 393 -16.10 2.35 11.24
N ARG A 394 -15.61 1.58 10.27
CA ARG A 394 -14.37 0.79 10.45
C ARG A 394 -13.15 1.73 10.62
N PRO A 395 -12.21 1.45 11.53
CA PRO A 395 -11.09 2.35 11.82
C PRO A 395 -10.17 2.67 10.63
N ASP A 396 -9.95 1.72 9.72
CA ASP A 396 -9.20 1.92 8.47
C ASP A 396 -9.89 2.91 7.52
N LEU A 397 -11.22 2.83 7.39
CA LEU A 397 -12.01 3.81 6.62
C LEU A 397 -11.98 5.19 7.27
N LEU A 398 -11.99 5.26 8.61
CA LEU A 398 -11.82 6.52 9.33
C LEU A 398 -10.46 7.15 9.01
N GLN A 399 -9.39 6.35 8.97
CA GLN A 399 -8.07 6.86 8.58
C GLN A 399 -8.08 7.47 7.18
N LEU A 400 -8.72 6.81 6.19
CA LEU A 400 -8.87 7.34 4.83
C LEU A 400 -9.70 8.64 4.80
N ARG A 401 -10.76 8.75 5.61
CA ARG A 401 -11.57 9.97 5.72
C ARG A 401 -10.75 11.16 6.22
N ILE A 402 -9.91 10.93 7.24
CA ILE A 402 -9.01 11.96 7.77
C ILE A 402 -7.95 12.36 6.73
N ILE A 403 -7.38 11.40 6.01
CA ILE A 403 -6.45 11.72 4.90
C ILE A 403 -7.15 12.57 3.84
N ALA A 404 -8.34 12.16 3.39
CA ALA A 404 -9.11 12.91 2.39
C ALA A 404 -9.45 14.34 2.88
N ARG A 405 -9.85 14.51 4.14
CA ARG A 405 -10.11 15.82 4.75
C ARG A 405 -8.87 16.71 4.73
N HIS A 406 -7.71 16.16 5.08
CA HIS A 406 -6.44 16.89 5.05
C HIS A 406 -5.99 17.25 3.63
N LEU A 407 -6.25 16.38 2.64
CA LEU A 407 -6.01 16.67 1.23
C LEU A 407 -6.85 17.86 0.74
N ILE A 408 -8.09 18.02 1.23
CA ILE A 408 -8.94 19.19 0.92
C ILE A 408 -8.39 20.45 1.58
N HIS A 409 -8.01 20.37 2.86
CA HIS A 409 -7.42 21.47 3.64
C HIS A 409 -5.88 21.47 3.60
N TRP A 410 -5.31 21.30 2.41
CA TRP A 410 -3.88 21.15 2.21
C TRP A 410 -3.02 22.24 2.86
N ASP A 411 -3.49 23.48 2.80
CA ASP A 411 -2.74 24.65 3.31
C ASP A 411 -2.79 24.79 4.84
N ARG A 412 -3.70 24.08 5.52
CA ARG A 412 -3.85 24.12 6.99
C ARG A 412 -3.04 23.06 7.72
N ILE A 413 -2.28 22.24 7.00
CA ILE A 413 -1.47 21.17 7.59
C ILE A 413 -0.23 21.79 8.24
N GLU A 414 -0.13 21.66 9.57
CA GLU A 414 1.03 22.09 10.33
C GLU A 414 1.83 20.89 10.85
N ALA A 415 3.14 21.07 10.97
CA ALA A 415 4.07 20.00 11.33
C ALA A 415 4.17 19.71 12.85
N THR A 416 3.36 20.39 13.68
CA THR A 416 3.48 20.37 15.16
C THR A 416 2.66 19.24 15.78
N ALA A 417 3.13 18.70 16.91
CA ALA A 417 2.37 17.70 17.69
C ALA A 417 1.01 18.27 18.17
N THR A 418 0.99 19.55 18.54
CA THR A 418 -0.23 20.26 18.93
C THR A 418 -1.28 20.28 17.82
N TRP A 419 -0.86 20.40 16.55
CA TRP A 419 -1.78 20.33 15.42
C TRP A 419 -2.39 18.94 15.27
N VAL A 420 -1.59 17.88 15.43
CA VAL A 420 -2.08 16.48 15.39
C VAL A 420 -3.12 16.26 16.50
N GLU A 421 -2.83 16.71 17.72
CA GLU A 421 -3.75 16.62 18.86
C GLU A 421 -5.06 17.39 18.64
N GLN A 422 -5.01 18.54 17.95
CA GLN A 422 -6.22 19.30 17.60
C GLN A 422 -7.12 18.58 16.59
N GLN A 423 -6.58 17.66 15.79
CA GLN A 423 -7.39 16.86 14.85
C GLN A 423 -8.19 15.76 15.55
N ILE A 424 -7.84 15.44 16.80
CA ILE A 424 -8.47 14.37 17.57
C ILE A 424 -9.76 14.91 18.19
N PRO A 425 -10.93 14.32 17.88
CA PRO A 425 -12.20 14.75 18.46
C PRO A 425 -12.16 14.80 19.98
N GLU A 426 -12.85 15.79 20.55
CA GLU A 426 -12.98 15.96 22.00
C GLU A 426 -13.44 14.67 22.70
N LEU A 427 -14.39 13.96 22.08
CA LEU A 427 -14.92 12.70 22.58
C LEU A 427 -13.86 11.58 22.67
N LEU A 428 -12.81 11.61 21.84
CA LEU A 428 -11.68 10.68 21.96
C LEU A 428 -10.69 11.14 23.03
N ARG A 429 -10.40 12.45 23.09
CA ARG A 429 -9.45 13.04 24.06
C ARG A 429 -9.91 12.86 25.51
N GLN A 430 -11.21 13.00 25.78
CA GLN A 430 -11.76 12.83 27.12
C GLN A 430 -11.73 11.39 27.63
N ASN A 431 -11.78 10.41 26.72
CA ASN A 431 -11.88 9.00 27.08
C ASN A 431 -10.53 8.26 27.00
N ILE A 432 -9.53 8.84 26.33
CA ILE A 432 -8.21 8.22 26.12
C ILE A 432 -7.12 9.29 26.16
N SER A 433 -6.17 9.15 27.09
CA SER A 433 -4.90 9.87 27.07
C SER A 433 -3.75 8.87 26.98
N PRO A 434 -3.23 8.58 25.76
CA PRO A 434 -2.19 7.56 25.58
C PRO A 434 -0.79 8.03 25.97
N LEU A 435 -0.59 9.35 26.15
CA LEU A 435 0.71 9.98 26.42
C LEU A 435 0.91 10.45 27.88
N GLU A 436 -0.12 10.40 28.73
CA GLU A 436 -0.09 10.94 30.11
C GLU A 436 -0.07 9.89 31.22
N GLU A 437 0.16 8.59 30.94
CA GLU A 437 0.28 7.60 32.01
C GLU A 437 1.67 7.68 32.67
N GLU A 438 1.78 8.54 33.69
CA GLU A 438 2.70 8.38 34.82
C GLU A 438 2.42 7.05 35.54
N ASP A 439 3.49 6.49 36.12
CA ASP A 439 3.58 5.25 36.87
C ASP A 439 2.45 5.04 37.90
N ALA A 440 1.35 4.40 37.47
CA ALA A 440 0.40 3.80 38.42
C ALA A 440 0.89 2.39 38.79
N SER A 441 1.92 2.32 39.63
CA SER A 441 2.14 1.17 40.49
C SER A 441 0.96 1.08 41.46
N MET A 442 0.08 0.07 41.34
CA MET A 442 -0.69 -0.47 42.46
C MET A 442 -1.19 -1.89 42.17
N ASP A 443 -0.53 -2.84 42.83
CA ASP A 443 -1.08 -3.98 43.58
C ASP A 443 -2.33 -4.69 43.05
N GLU A 444 -2.11 -5.89 42.50
CA GLU A 444 -3.10 -6.96 42.56
C GLU A 444 -3.28 -7.38 44.03
N GLN A 445 -4.30 -6.85 44.72
CA GLN A 445 -4.82 -7.46 45.94
C GLN A 445 -5.95 -8.42 45.61
N THR A 446 -5.63 -9.70 45.73
CA THR A 446 -6.55 -10.81 45.99
C THR A 446 -7.27 -10.61 47.32
N GLY A 447 -8.59 -10.83 47.39
CA GLY A 447 -9.28 -11.11 48.65
C GLY A 447 -10.73 -10.63 48.74
N ASP A 448 -11.59 -11.53 49.24
CA ASP A 448 -13.04 -11.47 49.43
C ASP A 448 -13.61 -10.33 50.33
N ASP A 449 -14.88 -10.02 50.00
CA ASP A 449 -16.03 -9.63 50.84
C ASP A 449 -16.30 -8.19 51.34
N PRO A 450 -17.60 -7.81 51.52
CA PRO A 450 -18.09 -6.43 51.48
C PRO A 450 -18.62 -5.90 52.83
N VAL A 451 -18.33 -4.65 53.21
CA VAL A 451 -19.15 -3.89 54.18
C VAL A 451 -19.14 -2.39 53.87
N GLN A 452 -20.35 -1.81 53.81
CA GLN A 452 -20.67 -0.39 53.65
C GLN A 452 -20.16 0.48 54.81
N HIS A 453 -19.75 1.72 54.53
CA HIS A 453 -20.15 2.92 55.30
C HIS A 453 -19.97 4.19 54.45
N GLY A 454 -21.00 5.05 54.45
CA GLY A 454 -21.08 6.27 53.65
C GLY A 454 -20.45 7.50 54.30
N GLY A 455 -20.16 8.51 53.47
CA GLY A 455 -19.72 9.84 53.89
C GLY A 455 -19.22 10.69 52.71
N SER A 456 -20.06 11.62 52.27
CA SER A 456 -19.88 12.61 51.19
C SER A 456 -18.66 13.54 51.34
N ALA A 457 -17.90 13.77 50.25
CA ALA A 457 -17.80 15.09 49.56
C ALA A 457 -16.63 15.18 48.55
N ALA A 458 -17.00 15.45 47.29
CA ALA A 458 -16.31 16.33 46.31
C ALA A 458 -14.86 16.02 45.86
N ALA A 459 -14.74 15.15 44.85
CA ALA A 459 -13.95 15.41 43.64
C ALA A 459 -14.58 14.61 42.49
N THR A 460 -15.11 15.30 41.48
CA THR A 460 -15.75 14.70 40.30
C THR A 460 -14.70 14.07 39.38
N THR A 461 -14.28 12.85 39.71
CA THR A 461 -13.70 11.91 38.74
C THR A 461 -14.88 11.24 38.05
N HIS A 462 -15.23 11.71 36.85
CA HIS A 462 -16.08 10.95 35.93
C HIS A 462 -15.26 9.74 35.45
N GLU A 463 -15.11 8.71 36.28
CA GLU A 463 -14.76 7.37 35.79
C GLU A 463 -15.94 6.90 34.95
N SER A 464 -15.89 7.19 33.66
CA SER A 464 -16.82 6.61 32.70
C SER A 464 -16.57 5.10 32.70
N ASN A 465 -17.54 4.34 33.24
CA ASN A 465 -17.62 2.88 33.13
C ASN A 465 -17.84 2.50 31.65
N LEU A 466 -16.84 2.74 30.81
CA LEU A 466 -16.83 2.39 29.40
C LEU A 466 -16.75 0.88 29.28
N SER A 467 -17.62 0.30 28.44
CA SER A 467 -17.52 -1.12 28.15
C SER A 467 -16.16 -1.42 27.50
N LYS A 468 -15.64 -2.64 27.69
CA LYS A 468 -14.39 -3.05 27.03
C LYS A 468 -14.43 -2.87 25.52
N VAL A 469 -15.61 -3.01 24.90
CA VAL A 469 -15.83 -2.83 23.46
C VAL A 469 -15.66 -1.36 23.08
N ASP A 470 -16.23 -0.46 23.87
CA ASP A 470 -16.13 0.99 23.64
C ASP A 470 -14.69 1.48 23.79
N GLN A 471 -13.94 0.95 24.76
CA GLN A 471 -12.51 1.24 24.93
C GLN A 471 -11.68 0.84 23.71
N VAL A 472 -11.93 -0.35 23.15
CA VAL A 472 -11.24 -0.81 21.92
C VAL A 472 -11.57 0.11 20.75
N LEU A 473 -12.85 0.45 20.58
CA LEU A 473 -13.32 1.29 19.48
C LEU A 473 -12.71 2.69 19.54
N TYR A 474 -12.72 3.32 20.71
CA TYR A 474 -12.10 4.62 20.90
C TYR A 474 -10.59 4.59 20.66
N SER A 475 -9.92 3.54 21.11
CA SER A 475 -8.47 3.44 20.99
C SER A 475 -8.03 3.21 19.54
N GLN A 476 -8.78 2.40 18.80
CA GLN A 476 -8.55 2.22 17.36
C GLN A 476 -8.88 3.49 16.57
N ALA A 477 -9.98 4.19 16.91
CA ALA A 477 -10.33 5.46 16.29
C ALA A 477 -9.26 6.54 16.51
N TYR A 478 -8.71 6.63 17.72
CA TYR A 478 -7.59 7.52 18.05
C TYR A 478 -6.38 7.23 17.15
N CYS A 479 -5.97 5.96 17.08
CA CYS A 479 -4.86 5.52 16.22
C CYS A 479 -5.08 5.90 14.75
N SER A 480 -6.30 5.72 14.24
CA SER A 480 -6.65 6.06 12.86
C SER A 480 -6.60 7.55 12.56
N VAL A 481 -7.11 8.40 13.45
CA VAL A 481 -7.08 9.87 13.28
C VAL A 481 -5.64 10.39 13.35
N MET A 482 -4.86 9.90 14.30
CA MET A 482 -3.45 10.25 14.44
C MET A 482 -2.65 9.79 13.21
N CYS A 483 -2.80 8.54 12.77
CA CYS A 483 -2.10 8.02 11.59
C CYS A 483 -2.51 8.74 10.30
N GLY A 484 -3.79 9.08 10.14
CA GLY A 484 -4.27 9.87 9.00
C GLY A 484 -3.65 11.27 8.96
N SER A 485 -3.50 11.90 10.13
CA SER A 485 -2.84 13.20 10.28
C SER A 485 -1.32 13.12 10.07
N ALA A 486 -0.69 12.04 10.54
CA ALA A 486 0.73 11.78 10.31
C ALA A 486 1.07 11.58 8.82
N ILE A 487 0.23 10.84 8.08
CA ILE A 487 0.37 10.72 6.62
C ILE A 487 0.21 12.08 5.95
N ALA A 488 -0.76 12.89 6.37
CA ALA A 488 -0.94 14.23 5.82
C ALA A 488 0.31 15.12 5.99
N ILE A 489 0.93 15.10 7.17
CA ILE A 489 2.24 15.75 7.40
C ILE A 489 3.30 15.15 6.46
N GLY A 490 3.38 13.82 6.38
CA GLY A 490 4.32 13.12 5.50
C GLY A 490 4.19 13.51 4.03
N LEU A 491 2.97 13.68 3.53
CA LEU A 491 2.68 14.12 2.17
C LEU A 491 2.99 15.62 1.98
N ARG A 492 2.59 16.48 2.92
CA ARG A 492 2.76 17.94 2.83
C ARG A 492 4.21 18.38 2.89
N PHE A 493 5.03 17.68 3.66
CA PHE A 493 6.44 17.99 3.91
C PHE A 493 7.38 16.99 3.21
N ALA A 494 6.89 16.23 2.23
CA ALA A 494 7.68 15.25 1.49
C ALA A 494 8.94 15.88 0.87
N GLY A 495 10.12 15.32 1.17
CA GLY A 495 11.43 15.79 0.68
C GLY A 495 11.90 17.13 1.22
N THR A 496 11.18 17.76 2.16
CA THR A 496 11.57 19.07 2.71
C THR A 496 12.57 18.99 3.86
N ALA A 497 12.70 17.83 4.50
CA ALA A 497 13.49 17.63 5.71
C ALA A 497 13.16 18.63 6.84
N ASP A 498 11.89 19.04 6.97
CA ASP A 498 11.46 20.00 7.98
C ASP A 498 11.68 19.46 9.42
N PRO A 499 12.39 20.20 10.30
CA PRO A 499 12.77 19.71 11.61
C PRO A 499 11.57 19.53 12.56
N ALA A 500 10.50 20.33 12.42
CA ALA A 500 9.31 20.18 13.24
C ALA A 500 8.54 18.91 12.85
N ALA A 501 8.39 18.66 11.54
CA ALA A 501 7.73 17.47 11.04
C ALA A 501 8.49 16.19 11.45
N ILE A 502 9.83 16.23 11.35
CA ILE A 502 10.69 15.14 11.81
C ILE A 502 10.48 14.88 13.30
N LYS A 503 10.55 15.92 14.15
CA LYS A 503 10.40 15.77 15.59
C LYS A 503 9.05 15.16 15.98
N THR A 504 7.97 15.65 15.37
CA THR A 504 6.61 15.17 15.65
C THR A 504 6.43 13.72 15.22
N LEU A 505 6.81 13.37 13.98
CA LEU A 505 6.65 12.01 13.46
C LEU A 505 7.57 11.01 14.16
N ASP A 506 8.80 11.40 14.49
CA ASP A 506 9.75 10.56 15.23
C ASP A 506 9.26 10.29 16.66
N HIS A 507 8.68 11.29 17.33
CA HIS A 507 8.08 11.12 18.65
C HIS A 507 6.98 10.05 18.65
N TYR A 508 6.00 10.14 17.74
CA TYR A 508 4.95 9.13 17.63
C TYR A 508 5.50 7.77 17.18
N LEU A 509 6.45 7.74 16.23
CA LEU A 509 7.04 6.48 15.76
C LEU A 509 7.72 5.72 16.90
N LEU A 510 8.54 6.40 17.71
CA LEU A 510 9.22 5.79 18.85
C LEU A 510 8.21 5.28 19.89
N TYR A 511 7.16 6.04 20.17
CA TYR A 511 6.09 5.61 21.07
C TYR A 511 5.44 4.30 20.59
N PHE A 512 5.01 4.21 19.34
CA PHE A 512 4.36 2.99 18.83
C PHE A 512 5.32 1.79 18.73
N ILE A 513 6.60 2.03 18.42
CA ILE A 513 7.63 0.99 18.47
C ILE A 513 7.80 0.44 19.88
N GLU A 514 7.87 1.32 20.87
CA GLU A 514 8.01 0.95 22.28
C GLU A 514 6.80 0.16 22.78
N GLN A 515 5.58 0.63 22.51
CA GLN A 515 4.36 -0.09 22.87
C GLN A 515 4.28 -1.45 22.16
N GLY A 516 4.69 -1.53 20.90
CA GLY A 516 4.79 -2.79 20.16
C GLY A 516 5.77 -3.78 20.79
N ASN A 517 6.92 -3.30 21.27
CA ASN A 517 7.90 -4.12 21.98
C ASN A 517 7.38 -4.61 23.33
N ARG A 518 6.71 -3.75 24.11
CA ARG A 518 6.10 -4.11 25.41
C ARG A 518 4.96 -5.12 25.29
N LEU A 519 4.28 -5.17 24.14
CA LEU A 519 3.22 -6.15 23.88
C LEU A 519 3.73 -7.57 23.60
N ASN A 520 5.03 -7.77 23.40
CA ASN A 520 5.62 -9.09 23.23
C ASN A 520 5.66 -9.84 24.57
N LYS A 521 5.37 -11.14 24.53
CA LYS A 521 5.27 -12.00 25.73
C LYS A 521 6.57 -12.06 26.56
N SER A 522 7.71 -11.69 25.99
CA SER A 522 9.03 -11.72 26.61
C SER A 522 9.51 -10.34 27.11
N ALA A 523 8.66 -9.32 27.07
CA ALA A 523 9.02 -7.98 27.52
C ALA A 523 9.06 -7.91 29.06
N PRO A 524 10.05 -7.23 29.66
CA PRO A 524 10.17 -7.08 31.11
C PRO A 524 9.10 -6.13 31.69
N GLU A 525 8.61 -5.19 30.89
CA GLU A 525 7.64 -4.17 31.30
C GLU A 525 6.25 -4.47 30.76
N ALA A 526 5.24 -4.22 31.58
CA ALA A 526 3.85 -4.42 31.20
C ALA A 526 3.43 -3.39 30.12
N PRO A 527 2.68 -3.81 29.08
CA PRO A 527 2.18 -2.88 28.08
C PRO A 527 1.12 -1.95 28.68
N SER A 528 1.04 -0.70 28.19
CA SER A 528 0.03 0.27 28.61
C SER A 528 -1.41 -0.26 28.43
N LYS A 529 -2.36 0.24 29.21
CA LYS A 529 -3.79 -0.11 29.07
C LYS A 529 -4.27 0.20 27.64
N PHE A 530 -3.83 1.33 27.10
CA PHE A 530 -4.05 1.74 25.72
C PHE A 530 -3.55 0.68 24.73
N ALA A 531 -2.28 0.28 24.80
CA ALA A 531 -1.70 -0.67 23.84
C ALA A 531 -2.39 -2.04 23.85
N ARG A 532 -2.86 -2.50 25.02
CA ARG A 532 -3.65 -3.74 25.14
C ARG A 532 -5.01 -3.63 24.47
N SER A 533 -5.68 -2.49 24.61
CA SER A 533 -7.01 -2.24 24.04
C SER A 533 -6.97 -2.09 22.52
N VAL A 534 -5.95 -1.44 21.96
CA VAL A 534 -5.80 -1.24 20.51
C VAL A 534 -5.59 -2.57 19.77
N GLY A 535 -4.74 -3.43 20.34
CA GLY A 535 -4.36 -4.71 19.76
C GLY A 535 -3.08 -4.62 18.91
N ARG A 536 -2.37 -5.75 18.84
CA ARG A 536 -1.01 -5.83 18.26
C ARG A 536 -0.95 -5.48 16.77
N GLN A 537 -1.96 -5.87 15.98
CA GLN A 537 -1.97 -5.61 14.54
C GLN A 537 -2.11 -4.13 14.22
N VAL A 538 -2.97 -3.41 14.95
CA VAL A 538 -3.18 -1.98 14.71
C VAL A 538 -1.93 -1.19 15.08
N ILE A 539 -1.24 -1.53 16.17
CA ILE A 539 0.04 -0.91 16.55
C ILE A 539 1.13 -1.14 15.49
N GLU A 540 1.20 -2.36 14.94
CA GLU A 540 2.12 -2.64 13.84
C GLU A 540 1.78 -1.78 12.60
N ASN A 541 0.50 -1.70 12.22
CA ASN A 541 0.05 -0.86 11.12
C ASN A 541 0.37 0.64 11.36
N CYS A 542 0.12 1.16 12.57
CA CYS A 542 0.48 2.53 12.94
C CYS A 542 1.98 2.78 12.83
N SER A 543 2.80 1.83 13.30
CA SER A 543 4.26 1.91 13.19
C SER A 543 4.72 1.96 11.73
N MET A 544 4.11 1.15 10.85
CA MET A 544 4.43 1.14 9.41
C MET A 544 4.03 2.47 8.74
N VAL A 545 2.85 2.99 9.06
CA VAL A 545 2.34 4.27 8.53
C VAL A 545 3.21 5.44 8.97
N LEU A 546 3.57 5.50 10.25
CA LEU A 546 4.45 6.53 10.80
C LEU A 546 5.85 6.46 10.18
N LEU A 547 6.39 5.24 10.03
CA LEU A 547 7.68 5.03 9.37
C LEU A 547 7.67 5.52 7.92
N LEU A 548 6.62 5.19 7.16
CA LEU A 548 6.46 5.68 5.78
C LEU A 548 6.35 7.21 5.75
N SER A 549 5.53 7.80 6.62
CA SER A 549 5.34 9.25 6.71
C SER A 549 6.64 9.98 7.02
N LEU A 550 7.41 9.50 8.01
CA LEU A 550 8.71 10.06 8.36
C LEU A 550 9.72 9.89 7.20
N SER A 551 9.72 8.73 6.54
CA SER A 551 10.61 8.49 5.39
C SER A 551 10.28 9.37 4.18
N LEU A 552 9.02 9.79 4.00
CA LEU A 552 8.62 10.74 2.96
C LEU A 552 9.19 12.14 3.24
N VAL A 553 9.09 12.63 4.49
CA VAL A 553 9.67 13.93 4.87
C VAL A 553 11.18 13.95 4.66
N LEU A 554 11.84 12.83 4.98
CA LEU A 554 13.28 12.63 4.88
C LEU A 554 13.72 11.98 3.55
N ALA A 555 12.86 12.00 2.52
CA ALA A 555 13.15 11.31 1.27
C ALA A 555 14.47 11.78 0.65
N GLY A 556 15.32 10.83 0.27
CA GLY A 556 16.64 11.05 -0.30
C GLY A 556 17.72 11.43 0.72
N THR A 557 17.42 11.89 1.93
CA THR A 557 18.44 12.45 2.86
C THR A 557 19.40 11.41 3.44
N GLY A 558 19.00 10.14 3.55
CA GLY A 558 19.79 9.10 4.21
C GLY A 558 19.85 9.20 5.74
N ASP A 559 18.95 9.91 6.42
CA ASP A 559 18.97 10.11 7.88
C ASP A 559 19.05 8.78 8.68
N ILE A 560 19.96 8.76 9.65
CA ILE A 560 20.30 7.57 10.46
C ILE A 560 19.14 7.17 11.38
N ARG A 561 18.29 8.10 11.84
CA ARG A 561 17.15 7.81 12.73
C ARG A 561 16.19 6.82 12.10
N VAL A 562 15.79 7.10 10.86
CA VAL A 562 14.94 6.22 10.07
C VAL A 562 15.67 4.90 9.76
N LEU A 563 16.95 4.95 9.41
CA LEU A 563 17.74 3.73 9.16
C LEU A 563 17.82 2.80 10.38
N ARG A 564 17.95 3.35 11.59
CA ARG A 564 17.94 2.59 12.86
C ARG A 564 16.58 1.94 13.10
N ALA A 565 15.49 2.68 12.92
CA ALA A 565 14.14 2.15 13.04
C ALA A 565 13.90 1.02 12.02
N VAL A 566 14.26 1.23 10.75
CA VAL A 566 14.20 0.21 9.69
C VAL A 566 15.00 -1.04 10.07
N ARG A 567 16.23 -0.88 10.57
CA ARG A 567 17.09 -2.00 10.98
C ARG A 567 16.44 -2.86 12.06
N MET A 568 15.89 -2.21 13.09
CA MET A 568 15.18 -2.88 14.18
C MET A 568 13.93 -3.59 13.67
N LEU A 569 13.05 -2.88 12.94
CA LEU A 569 11.79 -3.43 12.45
C LEU A 569 12.01 -4.60 11.47
N ARG A 570 13.04 -4.51 10.62
CA ARG A 570 13.45 -5.56 9.67
C ARG A 570 13.97 -6.83 10.36
N SER A 571 14.57 -6.73 11.55
CA SER A 571 15.09 -7.90 12.27
C SER A 571 13.99 -8.78 12.90
N ARG A 572 12.76 -8.26 13.04
CA ARG A 572 11.62 -9.00 13.60
C ARG A 572 11.07 -10.01 12.57
N ILE A 573 11.70 -11.19 12.53
CA ILE A 573 11.31 -12.30 11.63
C ILE A 573 10.56 -13.35 12.44
N GLY A 574 9.39 -13.78 11.94
CA GLY A 574 8.58 -14.82 12.57
C GLY A 574 7.61 -14.31 13.64
N VAL A 575 7.42 -12.99 13.72
CA VAL A 575 6.42 -12.37 14.59
C VAL A 575 5.07 -12.40 13.87
N LEU A 576 4.03 -12.96 14.49
CA LEU A 576 2.72 -13.22 13.86
C LEU A 576 2.08 -11.99 13.21
N GLN A 577 2.32 -10.79 13.78
CA GLN A 577 1.76 -9.54 13.26
C GLN A 577 2.54 -8.96 12.08
N VAL A 578 3.79 -9.40 11.88
CA VAL A 578 4.66 -8.91 10.81
C VAL A 578 4.38 -9.73 9.56
N THR A 579 3.72 -9.10 8.59
CA THR A 579 3.31 -9.75 7.35
C THR A 579 4.23 -9.38 6.19
N TYR A 580 4.03 -10.00 5.02
CA TYR A 580 4.65 -9.56 3.77
C TYR A 580 4.43 -8.06 3.51
N GLY A 581 3.22 -7.55 3.77
CA GLY A 581 2.89 -6.12 3.65
C GLY A 581 3.67 -5.22 4.61
N SER A 582 3.89 -5.67 5.85
CA SER A 582 4.74 -4.95 6.81
C SER A 582 6.19 -4.84 6.31
N HIS A 583 6.75 -5.94 5.77
CA HIS A 583 8.07 -5.91 5.15
C HIS A 583 8.12 -5.00 3.91
N MET A 584 7.08 -4.99 3.08
CA MET A 584 6.98 -4.05 1.95
C MET A 584 7.04 -2.59 2.43
N ALA A 585 6.29 -2.23 3.47
CA ALA A 585 6.29 -0.88 4.03
C ALA A 585 7.68 -0.49 4.58
N ILE A 586 8.34 -1.39 5.34
CA ILE A 586 9.69 -1.15 5.89
C ILE A 586 10.71 -0.92 4.76
N HIS A 587 10.66 -1.74 3.71
CA HIS A 587 11.60 -1.62 2.59
C HIS A 587 11.28 -0.46 1.66
N MET A 588 10.01 -0.08 1.53
CA MET A 588 9.60 1.15 0.84
C MET A 588 10.08 2.40 1.60
N ALA A 589 9.98 2.42 2.92
CA ALA A 589 10.53 3.50 3.75
C ALA A 589 12.06 3.63 3.60
N LEU A 590 12.78 2.50 3.57
CA LEU A 590 14.21 2.48 3.27
C LEU A 590 14.50 3.00 1.84
N GLY A 591 13.64 2.66 0.89
CA GLY A 591 13.69 3.15 -0.49
C GLY A 591 13.47 4.65 -0.60
N PHE A 592 12.50 5.23 0.12
CA PHE A 592 12.30 6.68 0.16
C PHE A 592 13.52 7.38 0.75
N LEU A 593 14.07 6.87 1.84
CA LEU A 593 15.21 7.46 2.55
C LEU A 593 16.46 7.62 1.66
N PHE A 594 16.69 6.66 0.77
CA PHE A 594 17.80 6.65 -0.19
C PHE A 594 17.30 6.69 -1.63
N LEU A 595 16.28 7.51 -1.90
CA LEU A 595 15.69 7.62 -3.24
C LEU A 595 16.70 8.23 -4.22
N GLY A 596 17.04 7.46 -5.27
CA GLY A 596 17.99 7.85 -6.33
C GLY A 596 19.41 8.07 -5.80
#